data_AF-A0A8X8ZBY5-F1
#
_entry.id   AF-A0A8X8ZBY5-F1
#
_cell.length_a   1.000
_cell.length_b   1.000
_cell.length_c   1.000
_cell.angle_alpha   90.00
_cell.angle_beta   90.00
_cell.angle_gamma   90.00
#
_symmetry.space_group_name_H-M   'P 1'
#
loop_
_entity.id
_entity.type
_entity.pdbx_description
1 polymer ?
#
loop_
_entity_poly.entity_id
_entity_poly.type
_entity_poly.pdbx_seq_one_letter_code
_entity_poly.pdbx_strand_id
1 'polypeptide(L)'
;MASYLKSVDRNHLVEAGLEGFFGPSSPQRSRLNPVSNIGTGFIANNMVPVVDFATVHSYPDQWLSNTNDQNQVSFMSKWLDTHIQDAERVLRKPILIAEFGKSWRDMFSGGAAGGGLFWQLLAPGMDNFGDGYEIILSDKRQSSTANLIAQQALINCTRSESGFGEASKGDTSTTDY
;
A
#
# COMPACT_ATOMS: atom_id res chain seq x y z
N MET A 1 16.72 -6.17 -14.45
CA MET A 1 15.57 -7.04 -14.83
C MET A 1 14.38 -6.27 -15.33
N ALA A 2 13.88 -5.24 -14.63
CA ALA A 2 12.72 -4.46 -15.08
C ALA A 2 12.81 -3.98 -16.55
N SER A 3 13.97 -3.49 -17.00
CA SER A 3 14.14 -3.03 -18.40
C SER A 3 14.04 -4.15 -19.43
N TYR A 4 14.47 -5.37 -19.07
CA TYR A 4 14.32 -6.54 -19.93
C TYR A 4 12.86 -6.99 -19.99
N LEU A 5 12.16 -7.00 -18.85
CA LEU A 5 10.74 -7.34 -18.83
C LEU A 5 9.94 -6.37 -19.70
N LYS A 6 10.21 -5.07 -19.61
CA LYS A 6 9.61 -4.05 -20.49
C LYS A 6 9.98 -4.17 -21.96
N SER A 7 11.08 -4.85 -22.31
CA SER A 7 11.40 -5.10 -23.72
C SER A 7 10.54 -6.21 -24.33
N VAL A 8 10.07 -7.15 -23.49
CA VAL A 8 9.17 -8.25 -23.87
C VAL A 8 7.70 -7.81 -23.80
N ASP A 9 7.32 -7.08 -22.76
CA ASP A 9 5.95 -6.61 -22.53
C ASP A 9 5.93 -5.12 -22.19
N ARG A 10 5.36 -4.32 -23.10
CA ARG A 10 5.23 -2.87 -22.95
C ARG A 10 3.87 -2.41 -22.44
N ASN A 11 2.92 -3.33 -22.29
CA ASN A 11 1.54 -3.00 -21.95
C ASN A 11 1.32 -3.04 -20.43
N HIS A 12 1.94 -3.98 -19.73
CA HIS A 12 1.71 -4.18 -18.29
C HIS A 12 2.61 -3.30 -17.42
N LEU A 13 2.07 -2.88 -16.27
CA LEU A 13 2.80 -2.16 -15.25
C LEU A 13 3.80 -3.08 -14.54
N VAL A 14 4.90 -2.52 -14.06
CA VAL A 14 6.00 -3.22 -13.41
C VAL A 14 6.32 -2.54 -12.09
N GLU A 15 6.43 -3.36 -11.05
CA GLU A 15 6.86 -2.98 -9.71
C GLU A 15 7.92 -3.97 -9.20
N ALA A 16 8.50 -3.73 -8.03
CA ALA A 16 9.67 -4.46 -7.54
C ALA A 16 9.39 -5.45 -6.39
N GLY A 17 8.20 -5.42 -5.80
CA GLY A 17 7.74 -6.25 -4.69
C GLY A 17 8.39 -5.87 -3.36
N LEU A 18 8.60 -4.58 -3.11
CA LEU A 18 9.38 -4.13 -1.96
C LEU A 18 8.50 -3.96 -0.73
N GLU A 19 9.01 -4.43 0.42
CA GLU A 19 8.41 -4.12 1.72
C GLU A 19 8.45 -2.62 2.04
N GLY A 20 9.36 -1.86 1.41
CA GLY A 20 9.44 -0.40 1.54
C GLY A 20 10.62 0.12 2.36
N PHE A 21 11.55 -0.74 2.81
CA PHE A 21 12.68 -0.25 3.61
C PHE A 21 13.53 0.82 2.91
N PHE A 22 13.85 1.88 3.65
CA PHE A 22 14.68 2.96 3.17
C PHE A 22 16.16 2.56 3.19
N GLY A 23 16.85 2.89 2.10
CA GLY A 23 18.26 2.59 1.93
C GLY A 23 19.17 3.74 2.41
N PRO A 24 20.50 3.54 2.33
CA PRO A 24 21.50 4.53 2.73
C PRO A 24 21.45 5.83 1.91
N SER A 25 20.80 5.84 0.74
CA SER A 25 20.54 7.05 -0.04
C SER A 25 19.57 8.03 0.62
N SER A 26 18.90 7.61 1.70
CA SER A 26 17.89 8.41 2.41
C SER A 26 18.07 8.27 3.93
N PRO A 27 19.22 8.70 4.49
CA PRO A 27 19.62 8.42 5.87
C PRO A 27 18.71 9.06 6.93
N GLN A 28 17.99 10.12 6.58
CA GLN A 28 16.95 10.70 7.46
C GLN A 28 15.73 9.79 7.55
N ARG A 29 15.37 9.12 6.45
CA ARG A 29 14.23 8.19 6.36
C ARG A 29 14.56 6.82 6.91
N SER A 30 15.81 6.34 6.79
CA SER A 30 16.23 5.03 7.29
C SER A 30 16.04 4.84 8.80
N ARG A 31 15.93 5.92 9.58
CA ARG A 31 15.57 5.89 11.01
C ARG A 31 14.16 5.37 11.28
N LEU A 32 13.29 5.37 10.27
CA LEU A 32 11.93 4.83 10.35
C LEU A 32 11.88 3.33 10.08
N ASN A 33 12.96 2.72 9.55
CA ASN A 33 12.95 1.29 9.29
C ASN A 33 12.88 0.54 10.63
N PRO A 34 11.97 -0.43 10.76
CA PRO A 34 11.89 -1.24 11.97
C PRO A 34 13.01 -2.29 12.05
N VAL A 35 13.63 -2.60 10.90
CA VAL A 35 14.75 -3.53 10.75
C VAL A 35 15.89 -2.86 9.99
N SER A 36 17.12 -3.28 10.26
CA SER A 36 18.32 -2.66 9.68
C SER A 36 18.99 -3.59 8.64
N ASN A 37 19.72 -3.00 7.69
CA ASN A 37 20.57 -3.71 6.72
C ASN A 37 19.87 -4.74 5.83
N ILE A 38 18.67 -4.43 5.34
CA ILE A 38 17.90 -5.31 4.43
C ILE A 38 18.45 -5.30 2.98
N GLY A 39 19.31 -4.34 2.65
CA GLY A 39 19.93 -4.24 1.32
C GLY A 39 19.04 -3.63 0.23
N THR A 40 17.82 -3.22 0.59
CA THR A 40 16.89 -2.50 -0.29
C THR A 40 16.93 -0.99 -0.03
N GLY A 41 16.44 -0.21 -0.98
CA GLY A 41 16.29 1.23 -0.84
C GLY A 41 15.08 1.74 -1.60
N PHE A 42 13.97 1.94 -0.89
CA PHE A 42 12.68 2.36 -1.44
C PHE A 42 12.78 3.45 -2.51
N ILE A 43 13.46 4.57 -2.22
CA ILE A 43 13.60 5.67 -3.18
C ILE A 43 14.47 5.24 -4.38
N ALA A 44 15.66 4.71 -4.13
CA ALA A 44 16.61 4.38 -5.19
C ALA A 44 16.08 3.30 -6.15
N ASN A 45 15.43 2.26 -5.62
CA ASN A 45 14.86 1.18 -6.42
C ASN A 45 13.66 1.67 -7.26
N ASN A 46 12.79 2.49 -6.67
CA ASN A 46 11.61 2.98 -7.38
C ASN A 46 11.91 4.19 -8.29
N MET A 47 13.08 4.83 -8.19
CA MET A 47 13.53 5.85 -9.16
C MET A 47 13.93 5.26 -10.51
N VAL A 48 14.09 3.94 -10.62
CA VAL A 48 14.37 3.28 -11.91
C VAL A 48 13.26 3.63 -12.91
N PRO A 49 13.57 4.18 -14.11
CA PRO A 49 12.55 4.74 -15.01
C PRO A 49 11.47 3.75 -15.47
N VAL A 50 11.82 2.47 -15.57
CA VAL A 50 10.93 1.40 -16.05
C VAL A 50 10.06 0.76 -14.97
N VAL A 51 10.21 1.20 -13.71
CA VAL A 51 9.30 0.84 -12.61
C VAL A 51 8.13 1.83 -12.64
N ASP A 52 6.90 1.38 -12.72
CA ASP A 52 5.75 2.25 -12.95
C ASP A 52 5.09 2.73 -11.66
N PHE A 53 5.09 1.90 -10.62
CA PHE A 53 4.54 2.23 -9.31
C PHE A 53 5.36 1.57 -8.20
N ALA A 54 5.25 2.13 -6.99
CA ALA A 54 5.94 1.65 -5.81
C ALA A 54 5.03 0.75 -4.97
N THR A 55 5.63 -0.17 -4.24
CA THR A 55 4.95 -1.03 -3.26
C THR A 55 5.53 -0.82 -1.87
N VAL A 56 4.69 -1.02 -0.86
CA VAL A 56 5.05 -1.01 0.56
C VAL A 56 4.26 -2.10 1.28
N HIS A 57 4.91 -2.77 2.21
CA HIS A 57 4.28 -3.78 3.07
C HIS A 57 4.23 -3.23 4.50
N SER A 58 3.38 -3.81 5.35
CA SER A 58 3.28 -3.38 6.75
C SER A 58 2.86 -4.51 7.68
N TYR A 59 3.81 -4.97 8.51
CA TYR A 59 3.60 -5.97 9.56
C TYR A 59 4.13 -5.49 10.92
N PRO A 60 3.50 -4.48 11.56
CA PRO A 60 4.00 -3.91 12.82
C PRO A 60 4.02 -4.92 13.97
N ASP A 61 3.13 -5.90 13.96
CA ASP A 61 3.07 -6.98 14.95
C ASP A 61 4.30 -7.92 14.87
N GLN A 62 4.80 -8.19 13.66
CA GLN A 62 6.05 -8.95 13.48
C GLN A 62 7.28 -8.09 13.74
N TRP A 63 7.32 -6.89 13.17
CA TRP A 63 8.51 -6.04 13.19
C TRP A 63 8.74 -5.37 14.55
N LEU A 64 7.67 -5.11 15.30
CA LEU A 64 7.69 -4.45 16.60
C LEU A 64 7.02 -5.32 17.66
N SER A 65 7.31 -6.63 17.65
CA SER A 65 6.69 -7.65 18.51
C SER A 65 6.75 -7.36 20.01
N ASN A 66 7.71 -6.53 20.45
CA ASN A 66 7.91 -6.16 21.86
C ASN A 66 7.23 -4.84 22.24
N THR A 67 6.37 -4.30 21.38
CA THR A 67 5.67 -3.02 21.60
C THR A 67 4.16 -3.22 21.72
N ASN A 68 3.48 -2.32 22.42
CA ASN A 68 2.03 -2.34 22.55
C ASN A 68 1.33 -1.88 21.25
N ASP A 69 0.03 -2.16 21.16
CA ASP A 69 -0.80 -1.81 19.99
C ASP A 69 -0.74 -0.32 19.62
N GLN A 70 -0.70 0.57 20.61
CA GLN A 70 -0.67 2.01 20.36
C GLN A 70 0.61 2.43 19.62
N ASN A 71 1.74 1.83 19.99
CA ASN A 71 3.02 2.06 19.34
C ASN A 71 3.05 1.43 17.94
N GLN A 72 2.48 0.24 17.76
CA GLN A 72 2.37 -0.41 16.46
C GLN A 72 1.51 0.39 15.48
N VAL A 73 0.35 0.91 15.92
CA VAL A 73 -0.52 1.76 15.11
C VAL A 73 0.15 3.09 14.78
N SER A 74 0.83 3.71 15.75
CA SER A 74 1.58 4.96 15.53
C SER A 74 2.71 4.75 14.52
N PHE A 75 3.43 3.64 14.62
CA PHE A 75 4.44 3.25 13.63
C PHE A 75 3.82 3.08 12.25
N MET A 76 2.73 2.31 12.12
CA MET A 76 2.06 2.06 10.84
C MET A 76 1.60 3.36 10.17
N SER A 77 0.95 4.26 10.91
CA SER A 77 0.54 5.56 10.37
C SER A 77 1.75 6.33 9.83
N LYS A 78 2.81 6.44 10.63
CA LYS A 78 4.01 7.19 10.25
C LYS A 78 4.76 6.55 9.10
N TRP A 79 4.79 5.22 9.05
CA TRP A 79 5.35 4.41 7.98
C TRP A 79 4.62 4.72 6.67
N LEU A 80 3.30 4.55 6.63
CA LEU A 80 2.48 4.78 5.44
C LEU A 80 2.52 6.25 4.99
N ASP A 81 2.35 7.20 5.91
CA ASP A 81 2.37 8.64 5.59
C ASP A 81 3.69 9.06 4.96
N THR A 82 4.81 8.52 5.45
CA THR A 82 6.12 8.83 4.89
C THR A 82 6.27 8.27 3.48
N HIS A 83 5.84 7.02 3.25
CA HIS A 83 5.91 6.39 1.94
C HIS A 83 5.01 7.08 0.91
N ILE A 84 3.79 7.45 1.31
CA ILE A 84 2.87 8.21 0.47
C ILE A 84 3.49 9.56 0.08
N GLN A 85 4.08 10.28 1.03
CA GLN A 85 4.74 11.55 0.75
C GLN A 85 5.95 11.41 -0.19
N ASP A 86 6.78 10.38 0.00
CA ASP A 86 7.94 10.17 -0.87
C ASP A 86 7.50 9.67 -2.27
N ALA A 87 6.46 8.84 -2.37
CA ALA A 87 5.86 8.45 -3.64
C ALA A 87 5.29 9.66 -4.41
N GLU A 88 4.55 10.53 -3.72
CA GLU A 88 3.96 11.74 -4.30
C GLU A 88 5.02 12.77 -4.71
N ARG A 89 5.97 13.09 -3.81
CA ARG A 89 6.84 14.26 -3.97
C ARG A 89 8.18 13.93 -4.61
N VAL A 90 8.72 12.74 -4.33
CA VAL A 90 10.06 12.34 -4.76
C VAL A 90 9.98 11.45 -5.99
N LEU A 91 9.20 10.37 -5.92
CA LEU A 91 9.13 9.39 -7.01
C LEU A 91 8.22 9.84 -8.15
N ARG A 92 7.19 10.64 -7.86
CA ARG A 92 6.12 11.02 -8.80
C ARG A 92 5.45 9.79 -9.42
N LYS A 93 5.26 8.75 -8.61
CA LYS A 93 4.68 7.46 -9.02
C LYS A 93 3.57 7.05 -8.05
N PRO A 94 2.54 6.31 -8.51
CA PRO A 94 1.57 5.71 -7.61
C PRO A 94 2.26 4.78 -6.60
N ILE A 95 1.62 4.60 -5.44
CA ILE A 95 2.04 3.63 -4.43
C ILE A 95 0.88 2.74 -4.05
N LEU A 96 1.16 1.45 -3.90
CA LEU A 96 0.22 0.44 -3.42
C LEU A 96 0.72 -0.15 -2.09
N ILE A 97 -0.19 -0.26 -1.12
CA ILE A 97 0.05 -1.07 0.07
C ILE A 97 -0.23 -2.51 -0.34
N ALA A 98 0.83 -3.21 -0.76
CA ALA A 98 0.72 -4.51 -1.42
C ALA A 98 0.52 -5.65 -0.42
N GLU A 99 0.94 -5.46 0.83
CA GLU A 99 0.68 -6.39 1.92
C GLU A 99 0.48 -5.64 3.23
N PHE A 100 -0.58 -5.97 3.96
CA PHE A 100 -0.71 -5.60 5.35
C PHE A 100 -1.50 -6.67 6.09
N GLY A 101 -1.19 -6.84 7.37
CA GLY A 101 -1.85 -7.83 8.20
C GLY A 101 -1.75 -7.45 9.67
N LYS A 102 -2.73 -7.93 10.46
CA LYS A 102 -2.64 -7.97 11.91
C LYS A 102 -3.17 -9.33 12.33
N SER A 103 -2.36 -10.09 13.07
CA SER A 103 -2.80 -11.38 13.60
C SER A 103 -4.10 -11.22 14.40
N TRP A 104 -5.02 -12.18 14.29
CA TRP A 104 -6.34 -12.20 14.95
C TRP A 104 -6.31 -12.12 16.50
N ARG A 105 -5.12 -12.01 17.10
CA ARG A 105 -4.93 -11.84 18.54
C ARG A 105 -5.14 -10.40 19.00
N ASP A 106 -5.03 -9.41 18.11
CA ASP A 106 -5.20 -7.99 18.45
C ASP A 106 -5.82 -7.27 17.22
N MET A 107 -6.83 -6.40 17.34
CA MET A 107 -7.48 -5.73 16.18
C MET A 107 -7.84 -4.26 16.46
N PHE A 108 -7.50 -3.31 15.56
CA PHE A 108 -8.18 -2.01 15.30
C PHE A 108 -7.69 -1.29 14.00
N SER A 109 -8.22 -0.09 13.70
CA SER A 109 -8.78 0.43 12.42
C SER A 109 -8.17 1.71 11.78
N GLY A 110 -8.16 1.80 10.43
CA GLY A 110 -8.69 2.89 9.54
C GLY A 110 -7.88 4.17 9.18
N GLY A 111 -7.55 4.37 7.88
CA GLY A 111 -6.95 5.60 7.28
C GLY A 111 -7.08 5.66 5.73
N ALA A 112 -6.66 6.76 5.08
CA ALA A 112 -6.90 7.02 3.64
C ALA A 112 -5.73 6.64 2.72
N ALA A 113 -5.71 5.42 2.18
CA ALA A 113 -4.78 4.95 1.14
C ALA A 113 -5.52 4.67 -0.19
N GLY A 114 -4.84 4.77 -1.34
CA GLY A 114 -5.41 4.56 -2.68
C GLY A 114 -5.88 3.12 -2.98
N GLY A 115 -5.56 2.20 -2.08
CA GLY A 115 -5.88 0.79 -2.13
C GLY A 115 -4.96 0.04 -1.17
N GLY A 116 -5.38 -1.14 -0.72
CA GLY A 116 -4.56 -2.01 0.11
C GLY A 116 -4.96 -3.46 -0.12
N LEU A 117 -3.98 -4.34 -0.20
CA LEU A 117 -4.20 -5.78 -0.27
C LEU A 117 -3.85 -6.37 1.11
N PHE A 118 -4.87 -6.91 1.78
CA PHE A 118 -4.64 -7.62 3.03
C PHE A 118 -4.00 -8.98 2.73
N TRP A 119 -3.08 -9.40 3.59
CA TRP A 119 -2.52 -10.73 3.56
C TRP A 119 -3.28 -11.59 4.59
N GLN A 120 -3.79 -12.78 4.28
CA GLN A 120 -4.04 -13.32 2.93
C GLN A 120 -5.47 -13.85 2.85
N LEU A 121 -6.06 -13.86 1.65
CA LEU A 121 -7.37 -14.49 1.44
C LEU A 121 -7.18 -16.01 1.29
N LEU A 122 -7.85 -16.80 2.12
CA LEU A 122 -7.95 -18.25 1.93
C LEU A 122 -9.38 -18.67 1.56
N ALA A 123 -9.48 -19.66 0.67
CA ALA A 123 -10.76 -20.28 0.36
C ALA A 123 -11.17 -21.29 1.46
N PRO A 124 -12.47 -21.62 1.59
CA PRO A 124 -12.93 -22.55 2.62
C PRO A 124 -12.28 -23.94 2.45
N GLY A 125 -11.77 -24.52 3.54
CA GLY A 125 -11.08 -25.81 3.54
C GLY A 125 -9.58 -25.75 3.23
N MET A 126 -9.01 -24.55 3.08
CA MET A 126 -7.56 -24.33 2.93
C MET A 126 -6.86 -24.03 4.27
N ASP A 127 -7.47 -24.37 5.41
CA ASP A 127 -7.00 -24.02 6.76
C ASP A 127 -5.53 -24.41 7.02
N ASN A 128 -5.02 -25.45 6.37
CA ASN A 128 -3.63 -25.90 6.49
C ASN A 128 -2.59 -24.96 5.84
N PHE A 129 -3.02 -23.95 5.09
CA PHE A 129 -2.16 -22.93 4.47
C PHE A 129 -2.16 -21.61 5.26
N GLY A 130 -2.89 -21.56 6.38
CA GLY A 130 -2.95 -20.38 7.25
C GLY A 130 -1.64 -20.14 7.98
N ASP A 131 -1.20 -18.88 7.98
CA ASP A 131 -0.02 -18.38 8.67
C ASP A 131 -0.37 -17.45 9.85
N GLY A 132 -1.66 -17.35 10.19
CA GLY A 132 -2.20 -16.52 11.26
C GLY A 132 -2.70 -15.15 10.79
N TYR A 133 -2.61 -14.87 9.49
CA TYR A 133 -3.16 -13.68 8.83
C TYR A 133 -4.32 -14.00 7.88
N GLU A 134 -4.65 -15.28 7.71
CA GLU A 134 -5.68 -15.72 6.80
C GLU A 134 -7.06 -15.13 7.11
N ILE A 135 -7.70 -14.61 6.07
CA ILE A 135 -9.08 -14.19 6.07
C ILE A 135 -9.86 -15.16 5.18
N ILE A 136 -10.79 -15.91 5.76
CA ILE A 136 -11.73 -16.78 5.06
C ILE A 136 -13.08 -16.08 5.07
N LEU A 137 -13.50 -15.53 3.93
CA LEU A 137 -14.70 -14.69 3.86
C LEU A 137 -15.99 -15.41 4.28
N SER A 138 -16.04 -16.74 4.17
CA SER A 138 -17.20 -17.53 4.61
C SER A 138 -17.14 -17.94 6.08
N ASP A 139 -16.02 -17.73 6.77
CA ASP A 139 -15.89 -18.07 8.19
C ASP A 139 -16.59 -17.01 9.05
N LYS A 140 -17.67 -17.44 9.72
CA LYS A 140 -18.48 -16.56 10.59
C LYS A 140 -17.68 -15.97 11.74
N ARG A 141 -16.57 -16.60 12.16
CA ARG A 141 -15.68 -16.10 13.21
C ARG A 141 -14.92 -14.83 12.79
N GLN A 142 -14.76 -14.60 11.49
CA GLN A 142 -14.03 -13.46 10.91
C GLN A 142 -14.94 -12.44 10.21
N SER A 143 -16.24 -12.51 10.50
CA SER A 143 -17.29 -11.69 9.86
C SER A 143 -17.10 -10.18 10.05
N SER A 144 -16.48 -9.73 11.15
CA SER A 144 -16.10 -8.32 11.36
C SER A 144 -15.02 -7.85 10.37
N THR A 145 -14.01 -8.67 10.11
CA THR A 145 -12.95 -8.38 9.14
C THR A 145 -13.48 -8.37 7.71
N ALA A 146 -14.35 -9.34 7.36
CA ALA A 146 -15.01 -9.37 6.06
C ALA A 146 -15.88 -8.12 5.82
N ASN A 147 -16.57 -7.63 6.85
CA ASN A 147 -17.35 -6.39 6.77
C ASN A 147 -16.47 -5.14 6.58
N LEU A 148 -15.32 -5.07 7.24
CA LEU A 148 -14.36 -3.97 7.05
C LEU A 148 -13.79 -3.96 5.63
N ILE A 149 -13.46 -5.13 5.08
CA ILE A 149 -13.03 -5.27 3.68
C ILE A 149 -14.12 -4.78 2.73
N ALA A 150 -15.36 -5.23 2.92
CA ALA A 150 -16.49 -4.82 2.09
C ALA A 150 -16.73 -3.31 2.15
N GLN A 151 -16.66 -2.70 3.34
CA GLN A 151 -16.79 -1.25 3.52
C GLN A 151 -15.66 -0.48 2.82
N GLN A 152 -14.41 -0.92 2.98
CA GLN A 152 -13.27 -0.26 2.33
C GLN A 152 -13.33 -0.39 0.80
N ALA A 153 -13.77 -1.54 0.28
CA ALA A 153 -13.98 -1.74 -1.16
C ALA A 153 -15.04 -0.80 -1.74
N LEU A 154 -16.15 -0.60 -1.01
CA LEU A 154 -17.22 0.32 -1.40
C LEU A 154 -16.77 1.80 -1.36
N ILE A 155 -16.01 2.20 -0.35
CA ILE A 155 -15.44 3.57 -0.25
C ILE A 155 -14.47 3.84 -1.41
N ASN A 156 -13.65 2.86 -1.78
CA ASN A 156 -12.72 3.02 -2.91
C ASN A 156 -13.46 3.08 -4.26
N CYS A 157 -14.53 2.29 -4.43
CA CYS A 157 -15.37 2.33 -5.62
C CYS A 157 -16.01 3.71 -5.82
N THR A 158 -16.63 4.26 -4.78
CA THR A 158 -17.31 5.58 -4.82
C THR A 158 -16.35 6.76 -5.00
N ARG A 159 -15.10 6.66 -4.53
CA ARG A 159 -14.05 7.66 -4.79
C ARG A 159 -13.52 7.65 -6.23
N SER A 160 -13.59 6.51 -6.93
CA SER A 160 -13.17 6.43 -8.33
C SER A 160 -14.16 7.12 -9.28
N GLU A 161 -15.44 7.19 -8.91
CA GLU A 161 -16.49 7.82 -9.72
C GLU A 161 -16.48 9.36 -9.61
N SER A 162 -16.10 9.91 -8.46
CA SER A 162 -16.04 11.37 -8.24
C SER A 162 -14.81 12.05 -8.86
N GLY A 163 -13.84 11.28 -9.39
CA GLY A 163 -12.67 11.80 -10.09
C GLY A 163 -12.85 12.07 -11.59
N PHE A 164 -14.02 11.76 -12.17
CA PHE A 164 -14.25 11.81 -13.63
C PHE A 164 -15.17 12.95 -14.11
N GLY A 165 -15.51 13.92 -13.27
CA GLY A 165 -16.49 14.95 -13.60
C GLY A 165 -16.05 16.37 -13.28
N GLU A 166 -15.11 16.94 -14.03
CA GLU A 166 -15.09 18.38 -14.38
C GLU A 166 -13.97 18.69 -15.40
N ALA A 167 -14.17 18.26 -16.65
CA ALA A 167 -13.46 18.84 -17.78
C ALA A 167 -14.32 20.00 -18.34
N SER A 168 -14.01 21.22 -17.89
CA SER A 168 -14.05 22.48 -18.64
C SER A 168 -15.11 22.60 -19.75
N LYS A 169 -16.24 23.25 -19.44
CA LYS A 169 -16.94 24.05 -20.46
C LYS A 169 -16.20 25.38 -20.57
N GLY A 170 -15.37 25.50 -21.60
CA GLY A 170 -14.76 26.77 -21.98
C GLY A 170 -15.86 27.75 -22.38
N ASP A 171 -16.00 28.83 -21.61
CA ASP A 171 -16.89 29.94 -21.93
C ASP A 171 -16.16 30.85 -22.92
N THR A 172 -16.56 30.80 -24.19
CA THR A 172 -16.13 31.75 -25.21
C THR A 172 -17.01 32.99 -25.11
N SER A 173 -16.50 34.05 -24.49
CA SER A 173 -17.05 35.40 -24.69
C SER A 173 -16.02 36.26 -25.42
N THR A 174 -16.22 36.36 -26.72
CA THR A 174 -15.68 37.38 -27.62
C THR A 174 -16.00 38.77 -27.11
N THR A 175 -15.02 39.67 -27.20
CA THR A 175 -15.19 41.12 -27.14
C THR A 175 -16.07 41.61 -28.28
N ASP A 176 -16.85 42.67 -28.05
CA ASP A 176 -16.73 43.94 -28.76
C ASP A 176 -17.87 44.91 -28.38
N TYR A 177 -17.48 46.17 -28.14
CA TYR A 177 -18.20 47.46 -28.10
C TYR A 177 -19.64 47.55 -27.56
#